data_AF-A0A9E3AGY2-F1
#
_entry.id   AF-A0A9E3AGY2-F1
#
_cell.length_a   1.000
_cell.length_b   1.000
_cell.length_c   1.000
_cell.angle_alpha   90.00
_cell.angle_beta   90.00
_cell.angle_gamma   90.00
#
_symmetry.space_group_name_H-M   'P 1'
#
loop_
_entity.id
_entity.type
_entity.pdbx_description
1 polymer ?
#
loop_
_entity_poly.entity_id
_entity_poly.type
_entity_poly.pdbx_seq_one_letter_code
_entity_poly.pdbx_strand_id
1 'polypeptide(L)'
;MEFEVVRPSALSPQDVASWRAMLHAGPGLETPFLDPGWALAVERAQGGADRGDSWSDPQRGVRAVVLRQDGQAKGFFSARVGRFAAMPAGSAMNDYQGVVCEAGTAFDPRDIVKALGAPRFDFTHMLAEQAHFQPFVRGADPAFLVEMRAGYAAYLDDRKAAGTNVLKDMDKRKRKAEREAGAVTTAGRSGRREDLETLIAWKRRQYRDGG
;
A
#
# COMPACT_ATOMS: atom_id res chain seq x y z
N MET A 1 -16.00 20.99 0.41
CA MET A 1 -15.30 19.81 0.97
C MET A 1 -14.16 20.32 1.82
N GLU A 2 -14.01 19.78 3.02
CA GLU A 2 -12.93 20.09 3.95
C GLU A 2 -11.93 18.93 3.99
N PHE A 3 -10.66 19.23 4.25
CA PHE A 3 -9.58 18.25 4.31
C PHE A 3 -8.92 18.33 5.68
N GLU A 4 -9.33 17.43 6.57
CA GLU A 4 -8.80 17.34 7.93
C GLU A 4 -7.52 16.49 7.92
N VAL A 5 -6.42 17.02 8.44
CA VAL A 5 -5.13 16.31 8.48
C VAL A 5 -4.80 15.90 9.90
N VAL A 6 -4.66 14.59 10.10
CA VAL A 6 -4.33 13.99 11.40
C VAL A 6 -3.15 13.05 11.28
N ARG A 7 -2.56 12.70 12.43
CA ARG A 7 -1.68 11.54 12.52
C ARG A 7 -2.52 10.25 12.38
N PRO A 8 -2.01 9.19 11.74
CA PRO A 8 -2.73 7.91 11.68
C PRO A 8 -3.14 7.39 13.07
N SER A 9 -2.26 7.53 14.07
CA SER A 9 -2.53 7.21 15.47
C SER A 9 -3.62 8.05 16.14
N ALA A 10 -3.97 9.21 15.57
CA ALA A 10 -4.98 10.12 16.08
C ALA A 10 -6.33 10.01 15.34
N LEU A 11 -6.45 9.12 14.35
CA LEU A 11 -7.73 8.84 13.70
C LEU A 11 -8.74 8.34 14.74
N SER A 12 -9.95 8.90 14.71
CA SER A 12 -11.01 8.44 15.59
C SER A 12 -11.41 6.99 15.25
N PRO A 13 -11.92 6.20 16.22
CA PRO A 13 -12.44 4.87 15.93
C PRO A 13 -13.52 4.87 14.83
N GLN A 14 -14.32 5.94 14.77
CA GLN A 14 -15.35 6.13 13.75
C GLN A 14 -14.74 6.33 12.36
N ASP A 15 -13.69 7.14 12.23
CA ASP A 15 -13.03 7.38 10.95
C ASP A 15 -12.30 6.12 10.46
N VAL A 16 -11.67 5.36 11.36
CA VAL A 16 -11.07 4.05 11.02
C VAL A 16 -12.13 3.07 10.50
N ALA A 17 -13.30 3.02 11.14
CA ALA A 17 -14.40 2.18 10.71
C ALA A 17 -14.95 2.61 9.33
N SER A 18 -15.16 3.91 9.13
CA SER A 18 -15.62 4.49 7.85
C SER A 18 -14.63 4.24 6.72
N TRP A 19 -13.33 4.38 6.97
CA TRP A 19 -12.29 4.10 5.99
C TRP A 19 -12.36 2.63 5.55
N ARG A 20 -12.38 1.69 6.49
CA ARG A 20 -12.49 0.25 6.17
C ARG A 20 -13.77 -0.10 5.44
N ALA A 21 -14.89 0.53 5.81
CA ALA A 21 -16.16 0.34 5.11
C ALA A 21 -16.07 0.78 3.63
N MET A 22 -15.48 1.95 3.36
CA MET A 22 -15.26 2.41 1.98
C MET A 22 -14.28 1.53 1.21
N LEU A 23 -13.22 1.06 1.87
CA LEU A 23 -12.24 0.14 1.27
C LEU A 23 -12.88 -1.18 0.84
N HIS A 24 -13.79 -1.73 1.65
CA HIS A 24 -14.51 -2.96 1.32
C HIS A 24 -15.67 -2.77 0.33
N ALA A 25 -16.15 -1.54 0.14
CA ALA A 25 -17.21 -1.23 -0.81
C ALA A 25 -16.68 -1.01 -2.25
N GLY A 26 -15.41 -0.61 -2.39
CA GLY A 26 -14.81 -0.25 -3.69
C GLY A 26 -14.08 -1.42 -4.37
N PRO A 27 -14.52 -1.91 -5.54
CA PRO A 27 -13.71 -2.86 -6.31
C PRO A 27 -12.36 -2.20 -6.67
N GLY A 28 -11.26 -2.95 -6.55
CA GLY A 28 -9.91 -2.47 -6.86
C GLY A 28 -9.22 -1.69 -5.73
N LEU A 29 -9.88 -1.44 -4.58
CA LEU A 29 -9.25 -0.84 -3.40
C LEU A 29 -8.66 -1.89 -2.44
N GLU A 30 -8.74 -3.17 -2.79
CA GLU A 30 -8.36 -4.31 -1.97
C GLU A 30 -6.84 -4.50 -1.91
N THR A 31 -6.19 -3.62 -1.17
CA THR A 31 -4.75 -3.66 -0.96
C THR A 31 -4.41 -3.26 0.47
N PRO A 32 -3.41 -3.88 1.10
CA PRO A 32 -2.97 -3.46 2.42
C PRO A 32 -2.49 -2.00 2.42
N PHE A 33 -1.98 -1.50 1.30
CA PHE A 33 -1.42 -0.15 1.19
C PHE A 33 -2.45 0.99 1.39
N LEU A 34 -3.73 0.70 1.19
CA LEU A 34 -4.82 1.65 1.36
C LEU A 34 -5.56 1.48 2.70
N ASP A 35 -5.21 0.46 3.50
CA ASP A 35 -5.82 0.25 4.82
C ASP A 35 -5.27 1.26 5.84
N PRO A 36 -6.11 1.80 6.76
CA PRO A 36 -5.64 2.69 7.83
C PRO A 36 -4.54 2.06 8.70
N GLY A 37 -4.56 0.73 8.85
CA GLY A 37 -3.55 -0.04 9.56
C GLY A 37 -2.16 0.01 8.91
N TRP A 38 -2.07 0.19 7.58
CA TRP A 38 -0.77 0.43 6.92
C TRP A 38 -0.20 1.79 7.30
N ALA A 39 -0.99 2.85 7.21
CA ALA A 39 -0.56 4.19 7.62
C ALA A 39 -0.09 4.20 9.09
N LEU A 40 -0.82 3.53 9.98
CA LEU A 40 -0.45 3.36 11.38
C LEU A 40 0.83 2.53 11.58
N ALA A 41 0.98 1.42 10.85
CA ALA A 41 2.16 0.57 10.95
C ALA A 41 3.43 1.32 10.50
N VAL A 42 3.33 2.09 9.42
CA VAL A 42 4.43 2.92 8.91
C VAL A 42 4.78 4.02 9.90
N GLU A 43 3.80 4.73 10.46
CA GLU A 43 4.02 5.76 11.49
C GLU A 43 4.82 5.18 12.67
N ARG A 44 4.40 4.02 13.19
CA ARG A 44 5.08 3.32 14.27
C ARG A 44 6.51 2.92 13.88
N ALA A 45 6.70 2.35 12.70
CA ALA A 45 8.01 1.92 12.22
C ALA A 45 9.00 3.08 12.04
N GLN A 46 8.50 4.28 11.70
CA GLN A 46 9.30 5.48 11.54
C GLN A 46 9.55 6.23 12.87
N GLY A 47 9.14 5.65 14.00
CA GLY A 47 9.46 6.16 15.34
C GLY A 47 8.44 7.13 15.93
N GLY A 48 7.23 7.20 15.37
CA GLY A 48 6.14 8.00 15.94
C GLY A 48 6.52 9.48 16.15
N ALA A 49 5.93 10.11 17.18
CA ALA A 49 6.22 11.49 17.56
C ALA A 49 7.56 11.67 18.31
N ASP A 50 8.24 10.57 18.68
CA ASP A 50 9.31 10.54 19.69
C ASP A 50 10.73 10.45 19.11
N ARG A 51 10.89 10.41 17.78
CA ARG A 51 12.22 10.62 17.17
C ARG A 51 12.58 12.11 17.26
N GLY A 52 13.23 12.47 18.36
CA GLY A 52 13.79 13.80 18.62
C GLY A 52 15.00 14.16 17.77
N ASP A 53 14.94 13.96 16.45
CA ASP A 53 15.86 14.61 15.51
C ASP A 53 15.23 15.90 14.96
N SER A 54 16.05 16.76 14.32
CA SER A 54 15.73 18.14 13.85
C SER A 54 14.54 18.29 12.87
N TRP A 55 13.73 17.23 12.72
CA TRP A 55 12.47 17.12 11.99
C TRP A 55 11.22 17.39 12.84
N SER A 56 11.38 18.06 13.99
CA SER A 56 10.37 18.41 15.00
C SER A 56 9.17 19.24 14.54
N ASP A 57 8.98 19.42 13.23
CA ASP A 57 7.79 20.02 12.66
C ASP A 57 6.59 19.09 12.89
N PRO A 58 5.61 19.48 13.73
CA PRO A 58 4.45 18.67 14.02
C PRO A 58 3.55 18.44 12.80
N GLN A 59 3.83 19.03 11.65
CA GLN A 59 3.15 18.78 10.38
C GLN A 59 3.86 17.72 9.49
N ARG A 60 5.06 17.26 9.86
CA ARG A 60 5.85 16.28 9.08
C ARG A 60 5.74 14.84 9.56
N GLY A 61 6.04 13.90 8.66
CA GLY A 61 5.91 12.46 8.88
C GLY A 61 4.62 11.89 8.28
N VAL A 62 4.21 10.69 8.72
CA VAL A 62 3.01 10.04 8.18
C VAL A 62 1.75 10.78 8.63
N ARG A 63 0.87 11.08 7.67
CA ARG A 63 -0.41 11.76 7.87
C ARG A 63 -1.53 11.00 7.18
N ALA A 64 -2.70 11.04 7.81
CA ALA A 64 -3.96 10.69 7.20
C ALA A 64 -4.73 11.98 6.90
N VAL A 65 -5.35 12.04 5.74
CA VAL A 65 -6.25 13.12 5.33
C VAL A 65 -7.66 12.56 5.29
N VAL A 66 -8.58 13.18 6.02
CA VAL A 66 -10.01 12.86 6.00
C VAL A 66 -10.72 13.91 5.17
N LEU A 67 -11.36 13.48 4.08
CA LEU A 67 -12.19 14.32 3.23
C LEU A 67 -13.56 14.42 3.92
N ARG A 68 -13.90 15.60 4.43
CA ARG A 68 -15.17 15.87 5.13
C ARG A 68 -16.15 16.61 4.22
N GLN A 69 -17.40 16.19 4.26
CA GLN A 69 -18.54 16.93 3.71
C GLN A 69 -19.66 16.89 4.75
N ASP A 70 -20.13 18.06 5.17
CA ASP A 70 -21.19 18.21 6.19
C ASP A 70 -20.88 17.41 7.48
N GLY A 71 -19.61 17.44 7.90
CA GLY A 71 -19.09 16.72 9.08
C GLY A 71 -18.88 15.20 8.87
N GLN A 72 -19.36 14.63 7.77
CA GLN A 72 -19.21 13.21 7.45
C GLN A 72 -17.92 12.94 6.67
N ALA A 73 -17.23 11.86 7.00
CA ALA A 73 -16.10 11.40 6.20
C ALA A 73 -16.60 10.84 4.87
N LYS A 74 -16.04 11.33 3.76
CA LYS A 74 -16.33 10.94 2.38
C LYS A 74 -15.15 10.29 1.67
N GLY A 75 -13.97 10.42 2.24
CA GLY A 75 -12.79 9.73 1.76
C GLY A 75 -11.59 9.89 2.66
N PHE A 76 -10.57 9.10 2.36
CA PHE A 76 -9.37 8.96 3.15
C PHE A 76 -8.16 8.85 2.24
N PHE A 77 -7.06 9.43 2.67
CA PHE A 77 -5.78 9.35 1.99
C PHE A 77 -4.65 9.27 3.02
N SER A 78 -3.53 8.62 2.68
CA SER A 78 -2.33 8.66 3.54
C SER A 78 -1.08 9.00 2.76
N ALA A 79 -0.23 9.81 3.37
CA ALA A 79 1.04 10.22 2.82
C ALA A 79 2.06 10.43 3.93
N ARG A 80 3.34 10.38 3.57
CA ARG A 80 4.45 10.85 4.39
C ARG A 80 4.84 12.25 3.92
N VAL A 81 4.67 13.24 4.79
CA VAL A 81 5.05 14.63 4.53
C VAL A 81 6.52 14.83 4.88
N GLY A 82 7.33 15.11 3.86
CA GLY A 82 8.74 15.48 4.00
C GLY A 82 8.97 16.99 3.90
N ARG A 83 10.23 17.41 3.93
CA ARG A 83 10.64 18.82 3.82
C ARG A 83 10.35 19.41 2.44
N PHE A 84 10.44 18.60 1.39
CA PHE A 84 10.40 19.06 0.00
C PHE A 84 9.25 18.49 -0.82
N ALA A 85 8.60 17.44 -0.33
CA ALA A 85 7.49 16.77 -0.98
C ALA A 85 6.76 15.88 0.02
N ALA A 86 5.48 15.64 -0.23
CA ALA A 86 4.79 14.47 0.29
C ALA A 86 5.07 13.26 -0.63
N MET A 87 5.06 12.07 -0.04
CA MET A 87 5.24 10.79 -0.74
C MET A 87 4.24 9.76 -0.20
N PRO A 88 3.99 8.62 -0.86
CA PRO A 88 3.21 7.54 -0.25
C PRO A 88 3.75 7.19 1.14
N ALA A 89 2.85 6.95 2.10
CA ALA A 89 3.21 6.77 3.51
C ALA A 89 4.39 5.80 3.70
N GLY A 90 4.31 4.63 3.07
CA GLY A 90 5.31 3.57 3.16
C GLY A 90 6.36 3.56 2.04
N SER A 91 6.56 4.64 1.29
CA SER A 91 7.60 4.70 0.26
C SER A 91 8.98 4.32 0.84
N ALA A 92 9.77 3.44 0.20
CA ALA A 92 9.62 2.85 -1.14
C ALA A 92 8.91 1.49 -1.19
N MET A 93 8.31 1.03 -0.08
CA MET A 93 7.62 -0.27 0.02
C MET A 93 6.13 -0.20 -0.34
N ASN A 94 5.67 0.92 -0.89
CA ASN A 94 4.30 1.12 -1.32
C ASN A 94 4.26 1.03 -2.85
N ASP A 95 3.65 -0.03 -3.37
CA ASP A 95 3.66 -0.29 -4.82
C ASP A 95 2.70 0.64 -5.56
N TYR A 96 1.54 0.92 -4.97
CA TYR A 96 0.55 1.87 -5.46
C TYR A 96 -0.21 2.52 -4.31
N GLN A 97 -0.74 3.72 -4.59
CA GLN A 97 -1.52 4.53 -3.68
C GLN A 97 -2.81 5.02 -4.35
N GLY A 98 -3.67 5.63 -3.56
CA GLY A 98 -4.98 6.09 -3.99
C GLY A 98 -5.74 6.73 -2.84
N VAL A 99 -6.81 7.42 -3.18
CA VAL A 99 -7.81 7.91 -2.23
C VAL A 99 -8.89 6.85 -2.07
N VAL A 100 -9.20 6.46 -0.84
CA VAL A 100 -10.33 5.58 -0.52
C VAL A 100 -11.53 6.47 -0.26
N CYS A 101 -12.47 6.57 -1.20
CA CYS A 101 -13.64 7.44 -1.08
C CYS A 101 -14.91 6.76 -1.57
N GLU A 102 -16.06 7.33 -1.21
CA GLU A 102 -17.34 6.92 -1.80
C GLU A 102 -17.31 7.11 -3.32
N ALA A 103 -17.99 6.23 -4.05
CA ALA A 103 -18.10 6.34 -5.50
C ALA A 103 -18.72 7.71 -5.88
N GLY A 104 -18.11 8.40 -6.85
CA GLY A 104 -18.58 9.72 -7.29
C GLY A 104 -18.16 10.89 -6.39
N THR A 105 -17.40 10.67 -5.32
CA THR A 105 -16.87 11.76 -4.49
C THR A 105 -16.03 12.71 -5.34
N ALA A 106 -16.49 13.95 -5.52
CA ALA A 106 -15.78 14.97 -6.28
C ALA A 106 -14.78 15.71 -5.40
N PHE A 107 -13.49 15.66 -5.74
CA PHE A 107 -12.44 16.42 -5.08
C PHE A 107 -11.30 16.76 -6.05
N ASP A 108 -10.54 17.81 -5.74
CA ASP A 108 -9.29 18.13 -6.43
C ASP A 108 -8.11 17.56 -5.64
N PRO A 109 -7.27 16.67 -6.22
CA PRO A 109 -6.10 16.15 -5.51
C PRO A 109 -5.14 17.23 -5.01
N ARG A 110 -5.10 18.39 -5.66
CA ARG A 110 -4.28 19.53 -5.21
C ARG A 110 -4.71 20.03 -3.85
N ASP A 111 -5.98 19.90 -3.49
CA ASP A 111 -6.47 20.31 -2.17
C ASP A 111 -5.99 19.37 -1.06
N ILE A 112 -5.82 18.07 -1.36
CA ILE A 112 -5.13 17.12 -0.46
C ILE A 112 -3.68 17.57 -0.23
N VAL A 113 -2.96 17.92 -1.31
CA VAL A 113 -1.56 18.37 -1.23
C VAL A 113 -1.42 19.67 -0.44
N LYS A 114 -2.32 20.63 -0.66
CA LYS A 114 -2.38 21.89 0.11
C LYS A 114 -2.67 21.63 1.59
N ALA A 115 -3.64 20.78 1.89
CA ALA A 115 -4.00 20.43 3.27
C ALA A 115 -2.83 19.78 4.02
N LEU A 116 -2.04 18.94 3.32
CA LEU A 116 -0.82 18.35 3.86
C LEU A 116 0.31 19.36 4.11
N GLY A 117 0.17 20.62 3.69
CA GLY A 117 1.23 21.64 3.78
C GLY A 117 2.45 21.32 2.90
N ALA A 118 2.30 20.43 1.92
CA ALA A 118 3.39 20.01 1.06
C ALA A 118 3.43 20.85 -0.24
N PRO A 119 4.61 21.18 -0.78
CA PRO A 119 4.71 21.91 -2.05
C PRO A 119 4.32 21.03 -3.26
N ARG A 120 4.47 19.71 -3.14
CA ARG A 120 4.12 18.72 -4.15
C ARG A 120 3.93 17.34 -3.52
N PHE A 121 3.27 16.45 -4.25
CA PHE A 121 3.15 15.03 -3.91
C PHE A 121 3.77 14.18 -5.01
N ASP A 122 4.82 13.44 -4.66
CA ASP A 122 5.56 12.58 -5.58
C ASP A 122 5.07 11.14 -5.41
N PHE A 123 4.58 10.52 -6.48
CA PHE A 123 4.11 9.15 -6.47
C PHE A 123 4.54 8.37 -7.71
N THR A 124 4.67 7.05 -7.56
CA THR A 124 5.09 6.16 -8.66
C THR A 124 3.89 5.58 -9.40
N HIS A 125 2.92 4.95 -8.70
CA HIS A 125 1.76 4.32 -9.35
C HIS A 125 0.46 4.69 -8.64
N MET A 126 -0.43 5.38 -9.34
CA MET A 126 -1.80 5.63 -8.86
C MET A 126 -2.74 4.59 -9.46
N LEU A 127 -3.83 4.27 -8.76
CA LEU A 127 -4.90 3.43 -9.33
C LEU A 127 -5.45 4.07 -10.61
N ALA A 128 -5.52 3.29 -11.69
CA ALA A 128 -5.91 3.79 -13.01
C ALA A 128 -7.35 4.30 -13.03
N GLU A 129 -8.20 3.73 -12.18
CA GLU A 129 -9.61 4.06 -12.02
C GLU A 129 -9.82 5.43 -11.34
N GLN A 130 -8.77 6.03 -10.76
CA GLN A 130 -8.87 7.35 -10.10
C GLN A 130 -8.71 8.50 -11.09
N ALA A 131 -9.82 8.82 -11.76
CA ALA A 131 -9.93 9.91 -12.74
C ALA A 131 -9.32 11.25 -12.25
N HIS A 132 -9.46 11.55 -10.96
CA HIS A 132 -8.99 12.79 -10.34
C HIS A 132 -7.48 12.99 -10.48
N PHE A 133 -6.71 11.89 -10.50
CA PHE A 133 -5.26 11.93 -10.62
C PHE A 133 -4.74 11.81 -12.05
N GLN A 134 -5.59 11.44 -13.02
CA GLN A 134 -5.19 11.24 -14.42
C GLN A 134 -4.44 12.42 -15.04
N PRO A 135 -4.79 13.70 -14.78
CA PRO A 135 -4.03 14.83 -15.30
C PRO A 135 -2.55 14.90 -14.84
N PHE A 136 -2.21 14.21 -13.75
CA PHE A 136 -0.87 14.21 -13.14
C PHE A 136 -0.06 12.96 -13.47
N VAL A 137 -0.67 11.94 -14.07
CA VAL A 137 -0.02 10.69 -14.48
C VAL A 137 0.82 10.93 -15.75
N ARG A 138 1.89 10.15 -15.92
CA ARG A 138 2.82 10.23 -17.07
C ARG A 138 2.89 8.95 -17.91
N GLY A 139 2.29 7.88 -17.45
CA GLY A 139 2.24 6.58 -18.12
C GLY A 139 1.47 5.56 -17.30
N ALA A 140 1.30 4.37 -17.85
CA ALA A 140 0.69 3.24 -17.19
C ALA A 140 1.52 1.99 -17.46
N ASP A 141 1.52 1.07 -16.50
CA ASP A 141 2.19 -0.24 -16.59
C ASP A 141 1.20 -1.29 -16.08
N PRO A 142 1.01 -2.44 -16.75
CA PRO A 142 0.20 -3.54 -16.22
C PRO A 142 0.67 -4.00 -14.84
N ALA A 143 -0.28 -4.05 -13.90
CA ALA A 143 -0.11 -4.73 -12.62
C ALA A 143 -0.72 -6.14 -12.70
N PHE A 144 0.03 -7.15 -12.24
CA PHE A 144 -0.44 -8.53 -12.21
C PHE A 144 -1.05 -8.85 -10.84
N LEU A 145 -2.32 -9.25 -10.85
CA LEU A 145 -3.06 -9.68 -9.66
C LEU A 145 -3.42 -11.16 -9.75
N VAL A 146 -3.38 -11.84 -8.61
CA VAL A 146 -3.85 -13.23 -8.47
C VAL A 146 -5.24 -13.18 -7.83
N GLU A 147 -6.27 -13.38 -8.64
CA GLU A 147 -7.66 -13.45 -8.17
C GLU A 147 -7.99 -14.88 -7.71
N MET A 148 -8.45 -15.01 -6.46
CA MET A 148 -8.76 -16.28 -5.80
C MET A 148 -10.10 -16.28 -5.06
N ARG A 149 -11.00 -15.32 -5.32
CA ARG A 149 -12.36 -15.29 -4.74
C ARG A 149 -13.13 -16.60 -4.95
N ALA A 150 -12.96 -17.25 -6.10
CA ALA A 150 -13.58 -18.54 -6.42
C ALA A 150 -12.79 -19.75 -5.87
N GLY A 151 -11.72 -19.51 -5.10
CA GLY A 151 -10.85 -20.53 -4.54
C GLY A 151 -9.70 -20.94 -5.47
N TYR A 152 -8.72 -21.65 -4.90
CA TYR A 152 -7.50 -22.04 -5.60
C TYR A 152 -7.75 -23.00 -6.78
N ALA A 153 -8.69 -23.94 -6.64
CA ALA A 153 -9.03 -24.87 -7.72
C ALA A 153 -9.54 -24.15 -8.99
N ALA A 154 -10.45 -23.19 -8.81
CA ALA A 154 -10.96 -22.37 -9.91
C ALA A 154 -9.84 -21.55 -10.58
N TYR A 155 -8.90 -20.99 -9.79
CA TYR A 155 -7.73 -20.32 -10.32
C TYR A 155 -6.85 -21.24 -11.18
N LEU A 156 -6.64 -22.50 -10.77
CA LEU A 156 -5.86 -23.47 -11.56
C LEU A 156 -6.53 -23.81 -12.89
N ASP A 157 -7.84 -24.04 -12.87
CA ASP A 157 -8.61 -24.35 -14.08
C ASP A 157 -8.60 -23.19 -15.06
N ASP A 158 -8.76 -21.95 -14.56
CA ASP A 158 -8.68 -20.72 -15.35
C ASP A 158 -7.29 -20.55 -16.00
N ARG A 159 -6.20 -20.72 -15.23
CA ARG A 159 -4.82 -20.64 -15.78
C ARG A 159 -4.54 -21.72 -16.83
N LYS A 160 -5.13 -22.91 -16.68
CA LYS A 160 -5.03 -24.01 -17.65
C LYS A 160 -5.83 -23.73 -18.91
N ALA A 161 -7.06 -23.22 -18.78
CA ALA A 161 -7.91 -22.81 -19.89
C ALA A 161 -7.29 -21.66 -20.69
N ALA A 162 -6.62 -20.72 -20.01
CA ALA A 162 -5.85 -19.64 -20.63
C ALA A 162 -4.55 -20.11 -21.33
N GLY A 163 -4.25 -21.42 -21.33
CA GLY A 163 -3.09 -21.99 -22.01
C GLY A 163 -1.73 -21.66 -21.40
N THR A 164 -1.71 -21.17 -20.15
CA THR A 164 -0.45 -20.77 -19.49
C THR A 164 0.32 -22.00 -19.00
N ASN A 165 1.64 -22.00 -19.20
CA ASN A 165 2.52 -23.06 -18.67
C ASN A 165 3.08 -22.73 -17.28
N VAL A 166 2.70 -21.59 -16.68
CA VAL A 166 3.31 -21.07 -15.45
C VAL A 166 3.22 -22.07 -14.30
N LEU A 167 2.09 -22.77 -14.17
CA LEU A 167 1.87 -23.77 -13.11
C LEU A 167 2.73 -25.01 -13.32
N LYS A 168 2.86 -25.49 -14.57
CA LYS A 168 3.72 -26.63 -14.90
C LYS A 168 5.19 -26.31 -14.66
N ASP A 169 5.60 -25.08 -15.00
CA ASP A 169 6.96 -24.61 -14.78
C ASP A 169 7.27 -24.46 -13.28
N MET A 170 6.31 -23.95 -12.48
CA MET A 170 6.44 -23.92 -11.02
C MET A 170 6.59 -25.32 -10.42
N ASP A 171 5.77 -26.29 -10.85
CA ASP A 171 5.90 -27.69 -10.39
C ASP A 171 7.25 -28.31 -10.78
N LYS A 172 7.71 -28.06 -12.01
CA LYS A 172 9.02 -28.52 -12.48
C LYS A 172 10.15 -27.93 -11.62
N ARG A 173 10.08 -26.63 -11.31
CA ARG A 173 11.05 -25.93 -10.45
C ARG A 173 11.03 -26.46 -9.03
N LYS A 174 9.84 -26.70 -8.45
CA LYS A 174 9.69 -27.33 -7.13
C LYS A 174 10.36 -28.70 -7.08
N ARG A 175 10.03 -29.60 -8.01
CA ARG A 175 10.65 -30.93 -8.07
C ARG A 175 12.17 -30.87 -8.24
N LYS A 176 12.68 -29.89 -9.00
CA LYS A 176 14.11 -29.67 -9.15
C LYS A 176 14.75 -29.26 -7.82
N ALA A 177 14.16 -28.28 -7.13
CA ALA A 177 14.62 -27.85 -5.80
C ALA A 177 14.61 -29.02 -4.80
N GLU A 178 13.57 -29.86 -4.82
CA GLU A 178 13.47 -31.03 -3.95
C GLU A 178 14.57 -32.06 -4.19
N ARG A 179 14.94 -32.27 -5.46
CA ARG A 179 16.04 -33.19 -5.82
C ARG A 179 17.42 -32.65 -5.44
N GLU A 180 17.64 -31.34 -5.59
CA GLU A 180 18.96 -30.72 -5.43
C GLU A 180 19.24 -30.26 -4.00
N ALA A 181 18.21 -29.86 -3.26
CA ALA A 181 18.33 -29.25 -1.93
C ALA A 181 17.51 -29.97 -0.84
N GLY A 182 16.80 -31.05 -1.18
CA GLY A 182 15.95 -31.80 -0.26
C GLY A 182 14.53 -31.22 -0.13
N ALA A 183 13.71 -31.82 0.72
CA ALA A 183 12.28 -31.52 0.83
C ALA A 183 11.98 -30.03 1.03
N VAL A 184 11.11 -29.47 0.19
CA VAL A 184 10.67 -28.06 0.27
C VAL A 184 9.40 -27.98 1.10
N THR A 185 9.49 -27.33 2.26
CA THR A 185 8.32 -26.99 3.09
C THR A 185 7.98 -25.52 2.96
N THR A 186 6.68 -25.22 2.95
CA THR A 186 6.17 -23.85 2.91
C THR A 186 5.23 -23.64 4.08
N ALA A 187 5.50 -22.65 4.91
CA ALA A 187 4.58 -22.19 5.94
C ALA A 187 4.05 -20.81 5.54
N GLY A 188 2.73 -20.65 5.53
CA GLY A 188 2.10 -19.35 5.35
C GLY A 188 2.28 -18.51 6.61
N ARG A 189 2.93 -17.33 6.48
CA ARG A 189 3.17 -16.34 7.55
C ARG A 189 3.95 -16.90 8.75
N SER A 190 5.26 -16.61 8.81
CA SER A 190 6.03 -16.85 10.03
C SER A 190 5.85 -15.72 11.05
N GLY A 191 5.61 -16.09 12.30
CA GLY A 191 5.62 -15.17 13.45
C GLY A 191 6.98 -15.07 14.15
N ARG A 192 8.00 -15.81 13.69
CA ARG A 192 9.32 -15.87 14.33
C ARG A 192 10.17 -14.68 13.91
N ARG A 193 10.83 -14.05 14.88
CA ARG A 193 11.75 -12.94 14.61
C ARG A 193 12.95 -13.40 13.78
N GLU A 194 13.47 -14.59 14.04
CA GLU A 194 14.64 -15.15 13.34
C GLU A 194 14.40 -15.28 11.82
N ASP A 195 13.18 -15.62 11.40
CA ASP A 195 12.84 -15.78 9.98
C ASP A 195 12.87 -14.43 9.24
N LEU A 196 12.41 -13.36 9.90
CA LEU A 196 12.50 -12.00 9.37
C LEU A 196 13.95 -11.53 9.29
N GLU A 197 14.77 -11.80 10.31
CA GLU A 197 16.19 -11.45 10.32
C GLU A 197 16.94 -12.16 9.20
N THR A 198 16.61 -13.43 8.96
CA THR A 198 17.13 -14.22 7.85
C THR A 198 16.78 -13.59 6.50
N LEU A 199 15.51 -13.22 6.29
CA LEU A 199 15.07 -12.53 5.07
C LEU A 199 15.82 -11.22 4.83
N ILE A 200 16.01 -10.41 5.89
CA ILE A 200 16.76 -9.15 5.81
C ILE A 200 18.22 -9.41 5.43
N ALA A 201 18.87 -10.42 6.06
CA ALA A 201 20.25 -10.77 5.76
C ALA A 201 20.41 -11.23 4.29
N TRP A 202 19.48 -12.03 3.78
CA TRP A 202 19.46 -12.42 2.36
C TRP A 202 19.26 -11.23 1.43
N LYS A 203 18.31 -10.34 1.71
CA LYS A 203 18.08 -9.14 0.90
C LYS A 203 19.30 -8.23 0.87
N ARG A 204 19.96 -8.00 2.01
CA ARG A 204 21.21 -7.21 2.07
C ARG A 204 22.32 -7.84 1.26
N ARG A 205 22.47 -9.16 1.31
CA ARG A 205 23.46 -9.88 0.48
C ARG A 205 23.16 -9.72 -1.00
N GLN A 206 21.90 -9.93 -1.41
CA GLN A 206 21.45 -9.74 -2.79
C GLN A 206 21.82 -8.35 -3.33
N TYR A 207 21.60 -7.27 -2.56
CA TYR A 207 21.94 -5.91 -2.97
C TYR A 207 23.46 -5.66 -3.08
N ARG A 208 24.28 -6.35 -2.30
CA ARG A 208 25.75 -6.23 -2.41
C ARG A 208 26.31 -7.00 -3.60
N ASP A 209 25.74 -8.16 -3.89
CA ASP A 209 26.27 -9.08 -4.89
C ASP A 209 25.73 -8.78 -6.30
N GLY A 210 24.56 -8.13 -6.40
CA GLY A 210 23.87 -7.79 -7.66
C GLY A 210 23.80 -6.30 -7.98
N GLY A 211 24.71 -5.50 -7.40
CA GLY A 211 24.91 -4.10 -7.77
C GLY A 211 25.60 -3.94 -9.11
#